data_AF-A0A5D0VTD2-F1
#
_entry.id   AF-A0A5D0VTD2-F1
#
_cell.length_a   1.000
_cell.length_b   1.000
_cell.length_c   1.000
_cell.angle_alpha   90.00
_cell.angle_beta   90.00
_cell.angle_gamma   90.00
#
_symmetry.space_group_name_H-M   'P 1'
#
loop_
_entity.id
_entity.type
_entity.pdbx_description
1 polymer ?
#
loop_
_entity_poly.entity_id
_entity_poly.type
_entity_poly.pdbx_seq_one_letter_code
_entity_poly.pdbx_strand_id
1 'polypeptide(L)' 'THNNEGMNRAVKDVAVKHLSGKEQITEGMLNHVEVAIRAYDPCLSCATHALGQMPLQVELFGADGKLVDSKTQCV' A
#
# COMPACT_ATOMS: atom_id res chain seq x y z
N THR A 1 7.48 -4.45 -1.47
CA THR A 1 6.67 -4.83 -0.29
C THR A 1 6.59 -6.36 -0.26
N HIS A 2 6.55 -6.99 0.91
CA HIS A 2 6.67 -8.45 1.03
C HIS A 2 5.46 -9.21 0.46
N ASN A 3 4.26 -8.65 0.62
CA ASN A 3 3.00 -9.35 0.30
C ASN A 3 2.41 -9.03 -1.07
N ASN A 4 3.04 -8.16 -1.88
CA ASN A 4 2.46 -7.75 -3.18
C ASN A 4 2.23 -8.95 -4.11
N GLU A 5 3.23 -9.82 -4.18
CA GLU A 5 3.16 -11.00 -5.04
C GLU A 5 2.11 -12.00 -4.53
N GLY A 6 2.01 -12.19 -3.21
CA GLY A 6 0.98 -13.03 -2.60
C GLY A 6 -0.42 -12.52 -2.92
N MET A 7 -0.65 -11.21 -2.79
CA MET A 7 -1.92 -10.58 -3.15
C MET A 7 -2.23 -10.73 -4.64
N ASN A 8 -1.27 -10.48 -5.52
CA ASN A 8 -1.46 -10.63 -6.97
C ASN A 8 -1.88 -12.05 -7.36
N ARG A 9 -1.26 -13.06 -6.73
CA ARG A 9 -1.64 -14.47 -6.93
C ARG A 9 -3.03 -14.77 -6.39
N ALA A 10 -3.36 -14.29 -5.19
CA ALA A 10 -4.69 -14.46 -4.60
C ALA A 10 -5.80 -13.85 -5.47
N VAL A 11 -5.58 -12.63 -5.98
CA VAL A 11 -6.51 -11.96 -6.90
C VAL A 11 -6.67 -12.77 -8.20
N LYS A 12 -5.57 -13.25 -8.78
CA LYS A 12 -5.61 -14.11 -9.97
C LYS A 12 -6.41 -15.39 -9.72
N ASP A 13 -6.19 -16.05 -8.59
CA ASP A 13 -6.90 -17.28 -8.23
C ASP A 13 -8.40 -17.05 -8.07
N VAL A 14 -8.82 -15.94 -7.44
CA VAL A 14 -10.23 -15.55 -7.34
C VAL A 14 -10.82 -15.27 -8.72
N ALA A 15 -10.10 -14.56 -9.58
CA ALA A 15 -10.54 -14.28 -10.95
C ALA A 15 -10.75 -15.56 -11.76
N VAL A 16 -9.84 -16.53 -11.64
CA VAL A 16 -9.97 -17.83 -12.30
C VAL A 16 -11.18 -18.61 -11.76
N LYS A 17 -11.38 -18.64 -10.44
CA LYS A 17 -12.43 -19.45 -9.80
C LYS A 17 -13.83 -18.86 -9.91
N HIS A 18 -13.97 -17.54 -9.82
CA HIS A 18 -15.27 -16.89 -9.63
C HIS A 18 -15.72 -16.03 -10.81
N LEU A 19 -14.79 -15.50 -11.62
CA LEU A 19 -15.11 -14.57 -12.71
C LEU A 19 -14.98 -15.22 -14.10
N SER A 20 -14.05 -16.17 -14.27
CA SER A 20 -13.78 -16.76 -15.58
C SER A 20 -14.99 -17.50 -16.16
N GLY A 21 -15.27 -17.26 -17.44
CA GLY A 21 -16.40 -17.89 -18.15
C GLY A 21 -17.78 -17.34 -17.77
N LYS A 22 -17.85 -16.25 -16.98
CA LYS A 22 -19.11 -15.55 -16.68
C LYS A 22 -19.36 -14.47 -17.72
N GLU A 23 -20.59 -14.42 -18.25
CA GLU A 23 -21.00 -13.42 -19.23
C GLU A 23 -21.13 -12.01 -18.62
N GLN A 24 -21.39 -11.94 -17.31
CA GLN A 24 -21.53 -10.69 -16.58
C GLN A 24 -20.78 -10.76 -15.25
N ILE A 25 -20.15 -9.65 -14.88
CA ILE A 25 -19.48 -9.48 -13.59
C ILE A 25 -20.49 -8.89 -12.61
N THR A 26 -20.72 -9.58 -11.49
CA THR A 26 -21.65 -9.15 -10.45
C THR A 26 -20.90 -8.53 -9.26
N GLU A 27 -21.61 -7.75 -8.44
CA GLU A 27 -21.06 -7.16 -7.21
C GLU A 27 -20.50 -8.25 -6.26
N GLY A 28 -21.20 -9.37 -6.10
CA GLY A 28 -20.73 -10.48 -5.28
C GLY A 28 -19.38 -11.07 -5.74
N MET A 29 -19.13 -11.10 -7.05
CA MET A 29 -17.84 -11.53 -7.60
C MET A 29 -16.72 -10.54 -7.28
N LEU A 30 -17.00 -9.23 -7.34
CA LEU A 30 -16.05 -8.19 -6.96
C LEU A 30 -15.74 -8.24 -5.46
N ASN A 31 -16.75 -8.50 -4.63
CA ASN A 31 -16.55 -8.68 -3.19
C ASN A 31 -15.60 -9.84 -2.87
N HIS A 32 -15.62 -10.93 -3.65
CA HIS A 32 -14.62 -12.01 -3.48
C HIS A 32 -13.19 -11.55 -3.74
N VAL A 33 -12.98 -10.65 -4.70
CA VAL A 33 -11.66 -10.07 -4.99
C VAL A 33 -11.21 -9.19 -3.82
N GLU A 34 -12.10 -8.35 -3.30
CA GLU A 34 -11.78 -7.49 -2.15
C GLU A 34 -11.47 -8.30 -0.89
N VAL A 35 -12.24 -9.35 -0.60
CA VAL A 35 -11.99 -10.24 0.54
C VAL A 35 -10.60 -10.88 0.43
N ALA A 36 -10.18 -11.30 -0.76
CA ALA A 36 -8.85 -11.86 -0.97
C ALA A 36 -7.73 -10.84 -0.70
N ILE A 37 -7.94 -9.56 -1.00
CA ILE A 37 -6.99 -8.49 -0.69
C ILE A 37 -6.98 -8.20 0.82
N ARG A 38 -8.15 -8.05 1.46
CA ARG A 38 -8.29 -7.76 2.90
C ARG A 38 -7.67 -8.84 3.79
N ALA A 39 -7.63 -10.10 3.34
CA ALA A 39 -6.97 -11.19 4.07
C ALA A 39 -5.48 -10.97 4.33
N TYR A 40 -4.83 -10.07 3.58
CA TYR A 40 -3.42 -9.70 3.75
C TYR A 40 -3.21 -8.45 4.60
N ASP A 41 -4.29 -7.81 5.08
CA ASP A 41 -4.29 -6.53 5.79
C ASP A 41 -3.32 -5.49 5.18
N PRO A 42 -3.47 -5.15 3.89
CA PRO A 42 -2.46 -4.38 3.20
C PRO A 42 -2.52 -2.89 3.56
N CYS A 43 -1.52 -2.39 4.27
CA CYS A 43 -1.27 -0.94 4.34
C CYS A 43 -0.64 -0.45 3.02
N LEU A 44 -1.46 -0.06 2.05
CA LEU A 44 -0.97 0.43 0.74
C LEU A 44 -0.15 1.73 0.87
N SER A 45 -0.52 2.64 1.78
CA SER A 45 0.24 3.87 2.05
C SER A 45 1.66 3.56 2.54
N CYS A 46 1.81 2.61 3.47
CA CYS A 46 3.11 2.17 3.98
C CYS A 46 3.93 1.49 2.88
N ALA A 47 3.25 0.68 2.06
CA ALA A 47 3.81 -0.09 0.97
C ALA A 47 4.41 0.79 -0.15
N THR A 48 3.83 1.96 -0.40
CA THR A 48 4.26 2.87 -1.47
C THR A 48 5.01 4.10 -0.96
N HIS A 49 5.31 4.18 0.34
CA HIS A 49 5.98 5.35 0.92
C HIS A 49 7.30 5.69 0.19
N ALA A 50 8.17 4.70 -0.05
CA ALA A 50 9.42 4.90 -0.77
C ALA A 50 9.23 5.27 -2.25
N LEU A 51 8.07 4.96 -2.84
CA LEU A 51 7.72 5.38 -4.20
C LEU A 51 7.18 6.82 -4.24
N GLY A 52 6.62 7.30 -3.13
CA GLY A 52 5.98 8.61 -3.02
C GLY A 52 6.91 9.77 -2.69
N GLN A 53 8.21 9.52 -2.47
CA GLN A 53 9.20 10.50 -2.00
C GLN A 53 8.62 11.51 -1.00
N MET A 54 8.42 11.06 0.24
CA MET A 54 7.97 11.90 1.34
C MET A 54 9.14 12.11 2.30
N PRO A 55 10.07 13.05 2.02
CA PRO A 55 11.26 13.21 2.83
C PRO A 55 10.89 13.68 4.23
N LEU A 56 11.44 13.00 5.25
CA LEU A 56 11.34 13.44 6.63
C LEU A 56 12.35 14.57 6.85
N GLN A 57 11.87 15.79 7.11
CA GLN A 57 12.70 16.94 7.47
C GLN A 57 12.61 17.19 8.99
N VAL A 58 13.77 17.31 9.63
CA VAL A 58 13.91 17.58 11.07
C VAL A 58 14.77 18.83 11.24
N GLU A 59 14.28 19.78 12.02
CA GLU A 59 14.97 21.03 12.35
C GLU A 59 15.13 21.15 13.87
N LEU A 60 16.35 21.41 14.32
CA LEU A 60 16.69 21.60 15.72
C LEU A 60 16.85 23.08 16.02
N PHE A 61 16.06 23.62 16.94
CA PHE A 61 16.17 25.00 17.40
C PHE A 61 16.76 25.07 18.81
N GLY A 62 17.70 25.99 19.01
CA GLY A 62 18.27 26.30 20.31
C GLY A 62 17.30 27.11 21.17
N ALA A 63 17.62 27.28 22.45
CA ALA A 63 16.79 28.05 23.39
C ALA A 63 16.63 29.54 23.01
N ASP A 64 17.53 30.07 22.16
CA ASP A 64 17.46 31.41 21.58
C ASP A 64 16.61 31.48 20.29
N GLY A 65 15.98 30.37 19.90
CA GLY A 65 15.17 30.24 18.70
C GLY A 65 15.99 30.12 17.41
N LYS A 66 17.32 30.00 17.47
CA LYS A 66 18.15 29.82 16.26
C LYS A 66 18.20 28.37 15.83
N LEU A 67 18.22 28.16 14.51
CA LEU A 67 18.43 26.85 13.92
C LEU A 67 19.86 26.37 14.22
N VAL A 68 19.98 25.26 14.93
CA VAL A 68 21.23 24.61 15.33
C VAL A 68 21.62 23.51 14.36
N ASP A 69 20.65 22.74 13.85
CA ASP A 69 20.88 21.68 12.87
C ASP A 69 19.62 21.42 12.02
N SER A 70 19.79 20.86 10.83
CA SER A 70 18.71 20.38 9.99
C SER A 70 19.13 19.11 9.24
N LYS A 71 18.23 18.13 9.22
CA LYS A 71 18.42 16.86 8.49
C LYS A 71 17.19 16.57 7.65
N THR A 72 17.45 16.08 6.44
CA THR A 72 16.40 15.57 5.55
C THR A 72 16.75 14.13 5.17
N GLN A 73 15.84 13.20 5.45
CA GLN A 73 15.95 11.82 5.02
C GLN A 73 14.91 11.54 3.95
N CYS A 74 15.37 11.26 2.73
CA CYS A 74 14.53 10.65 1.71
C CYS A 74 14.45 9.15 1.98
N VAL A 75 13.24 8.62 2.14
CA VAL A 75 12.97 7.18 2.30
C VAL A 75 12.41 6.62 0.99
#